data_AF-A0A0M3U901-F1
#
_entry.id   AF-A0A0M3U901-F1
#
_cell.length_a   1.000
_cell.length_b   1.000
_cell.length_c   1.000
_cell.angle_alpha   90.00
_cell.angle_beta   90.00
_cell.angle_gamma   90.00
#
_symmetry.space_group_name_H-M   'P 1'
#
loop_
_entity.id
_entity.type
_entity.pdbx_description
1 polymer ?
#
loop_
_entity_poly.entity_id
_entity_poly.type
_entity_poly.pdbx_seq_one_letter_code
_entity_poly.pdbx_strand_id
1 'polypeptide(L)'
;MSAVLTLIVVLAVVAAVVWLVRRHNADSAAALADAQAESRRWVERLGGQVLALTGTDDPSRQALADAAERYTAAGSQMEQARTAAQCRQVTETAYEGLYYVRAARTAMGMDPGPELPPLPGQSRAGDVTEDREVEVEGRRLGASPQPTDRNSHYYPGGTVAGRPVPRGWYSEPWWKPALVAGAWGVGSALLFTSLFSGMAGADQAAYADGFADGAALDDPGFDGGADGGFDGADQGGFDGGGLFDNDSDFGGDFF
;
A
#
# COMPACT_ATOMS: atom_id res chain seq x y z
N MET A 1 -4.86 -16.07 -58.62
CA MET A 1 -6.08 -15.86 -57.81
C MET A 1 -5.80 -16.07 -56.32
N SER A 2 -5.13 -17.16 -55.93
CA SER A 2 -4.67 -17.38 -54.54
C SER A 2 -3.80 -16.25 -53.99
N ALA A 3 -2.75 -15.82 -54.70
CA ALA A 3 -1.82 -14.79 -54.20
C ALA A 3 -2.48 -13.42 -53.94
N VAL A 4 -3.41 -13.00 -54.80
CA VAL A 4 -4.16 -11.74 -54.63
C VAL A 4 -5.08 -11.83 -53.42
N LEU A 5 -5.74 -12.98 -53.22
CA LEU A 5 -6.63 -13.22 -52.10
C LEU A 5 -5.84 -13.26 -50.77
N THR A 6 -4.68 -13.90 -50.76
CA THR A 6 -3.75 -13.87 -49.62
C THR A 6 -3.31 -12.44 -49.30
N LEU A 7 -2.94 -11.63 -50.30
CA LEU A 7 -2.53 -10.24 -50.10
C LEU A 7 -3.65 -9.39 -49.47
N ILE A 8 -4.88 -9.55 -49.94
CA ILE A 8 -6.05 -8.83 -49.40
C ILE A 8 -6.30 -9.22 -47.94
N VAL A 9 -6.21 -10.52 -47.61
CA VAL A 9 -6.39 -11.00 -46.23
C VAL A 9 -5.30 -10.43 -45.32
N VAL A 10 -4.04 -10.42 -45.76
CA VAL A 10 -2.94 -9.82 -45.00
C VAL A 10 -3.19 -8.32 -44.76
N LEU A 11 -3.60 -7.57 -45.78
CA LEU A 11 -3.92 -6.14 -45.63
C LEU A 11 -5.08 -5.90 -44.67
N ALA A 12 -6.12 -6.75 -44.71
CA ALA A 12 -7.24 -6.66 -43.79
C ALA A 12 -6.83 -6.93 -42.34
N VAL A 13 -5.98 -7.95 -42.12
CA VAL A 13 -5.43 -8.25 -40.79
C VAL A 13 -4.57 -7.10 -40.28
N VAL A 14 -3.67 -6.56 -41.10
CA VAL A 14 -2.84 -5.40 -40.72
C VAL A 14 -3.70 -4.19 -40.37
N ALA A 15 -4.71 -3.88 -41.18
CA ALA A 15 -5.63 -2.78 -40.90
C ALA A 15 -6.41 -2.99 -39.59
N ALA A 16 -6.87 -4.21 -39.33
CA ALA A 16 -7.55 -4.57 -38.08
C ALA A 16 -6.62 -4.42 -36.86
N VAL A 17 -5.38 -4.89 -36.94
CA VAL A 17 -4.37 -4.75 -35.87
C VAL A 17 -4.06 -3.28 -35.60
N VAL A 18 -3.82 -2.47 -36.65
CA VAL A 18 -3.55 -1.03 -36.50
C VAL A 18 -4.73 -0.31 -35.86
N TRP A 19 -5.97 -0.66 -36.24
CA TRP A 19 -7.18 -0.09 -35.64
C TRP A 19 -7.31 -0.45 -34.16
N LEU A 20 -7.07 -1.72 -33.80
CA LEU A 20 -7.10 -2.17 -32.40
C LEU A 20 -6.04 -1.47 -31.54
N VAL A 21 -4.80 -1.35 -32.03
CA VAL A 21 -3.71 -0.64 -31.32
C VAL A 21 -4.07 0.84 -31.12
N ARG A 22 -4.58 1.51 -32.16
CA ARG A 22 -4.99 2.92 -32.06
C ARG A 22 -6.11 3.12 -31.05
N ARG A 23 -7.10 2.24 -31.05
CA ARG A 23 -8.20 2.28 -30.09
C ARG A 23 -7.69 2.07 -28.67
N HIS A 24 -6.87 1.04 -28.45
CA HIS A 24 -6.31 0.76 -27.13
C HIS A 24 -5.44 1.92 -26.60
N ASN A 25 -4.64 2.55 -27.47
CA ASN A 25 -3.84 3.72 -27.10
C ASN A 25 -4.71 4.93 -26.75
N ALA A 26 -5.79 5.16 -27.51
CA ALA A 26 -6.73 6.24 -27.22
C ALA A 26 -7.46 6.03 -25.88
N ASP A 27 -7.94 4.80 -25.63
CA ASP A 27 -8.60 4.42 -24.38
C ASP A 27 -7.65 4.57 -23.18
N SER A 28 -6.39 4.14 -23.33
CA SER A 28 -5.36 4.26 -22.29
C SER A 28 -4.99 5.72 -22.00
N ALA A 29 -4.93 6.56 -23.04
CA ALA A 29 -4.66 7.99 -22.89
C ALA A 29 -5.81 8.72 -22.17
N ALA A 30 -7.06 8.38 -22.50
CA ALA A 30 -8.22 8.92 -21.81
C ALA A 30 -8.23 8.51 -20.33
N ALA A 31 -8.03 7.22 -20.04
CA ALA A 31 -7.98 6.71 -18.68
C ALA A 31 -6.83 7.34 -17.85
N LEU A 32 -5.68 7.61 -18.48
CA LEU A 32 -4.59 8.33 -17.83
C LEU A 32 -4.98 9.79 -17.51
N ALA A 33 -5.59 10.50 -18.46
CA ALA A 33 -6.00 11.88 -18.27
C ALA A 33 -7.03 12.02 -17.13
N ASP A 34 -8.02 11.12 -17.09
CA ASP A 34 -9.02 11.09 -16.02
C ASP A 34 -8.37 10.81 -14.65
N ALA A 35 -7.49 9.80 -14.59
CA ALA A 35 -6.80 9.45 -13.35
C ALA A 35 -5.85 10.58 -12.88
N GLN A 36 -5.23 11.33 -13.80
CA GLN A 36 -4.42 12.51 -13.46
C GLN A 36 -5.26 13.66 -12.91
N ALA A 37 -6.45 13.90 -13.49
CA ALA A 37 -7.36 14.93 -13.00
C ALA A 37 -7.89 14.58 -11.59
N GLU A 38 -8.26 13.31 -11.37
CA GLU A 38 -8.71 12.83 -10.07
C GLU A 38 -7.60 12.94 -9.02
N SER A 39 -6.39 12.45 -9.31
CA SER A 39 -5.29 12.47 -8.35
C SER A 39 -4.91 13.90 -7.96
N ARG A 40 -4.83 14.83 -8.92
CA ARG A 40 -4.60 16.27 -8.65
C ARG A 40 -5.65 16.85 -7.74
N ARG A 41 -6.93 16.62 -8.03
CA ARG A 41 -8.04 17.12 -7.21
C ARG A 41 -7.91 16.68 -5.75
N TRP A 42 -7.54 15.42 -5.50
CA TRP A 42 -7.40 14.89 -4.15
C TRP A 42 -6.13 15.38 -3.44
N VAL A 43 -5.01 15.49 -4.17
CA VAL A 43 -3.76 16.06 -3.62
C VAL A 43 -3.94 17.53 -3.26
N GLU A 44 -4.58 18.34 -4.12
CA GLU A 44 -4.88 19.74 -3.83
C GLU A 44 -5.81 19.88 -2.62
N ARG A 45 -6.83 19.02 -2.53
CA ARG A 45 -7.72 18.98 -1.36
C ARG A 45 -6.95 18.66 -0.08
N LEU A 46 -6.05 17.67 -0.11
CA LEU A 46 -5.20 17.32 1.02
C LEU A 46 -4.29 18.50 1.41
N GLY A 47 -3.59 19.09 0.44
CA GLY A 47 -2.71 20.24 0.67
C GLY A 47 -3.46 21.41 1.29
N GLY A 48 -4.67 21.72 0.81
CA GLY A 48 -5.52 22.75 1.39
C GLY A 48 -5.88 22.50 2.85
N GLN A 49 -6.11 21.25 3.25
CA GLN A 49 -6.39 20.91 4.65
C GLN A 49 -5.14 20.97 5.54
N VAL A 50 -4.02 20.42 5.07
CA VAL A 50 -2.74 20.41 5.81
C VAL A 50 -2.26 21.84 6.08
N LEU A 51 -2.39 22.74 5.10
CA LEU A 51 -1.96 24.14 5.24
C LEU A 51 -2.92 25.00 6.06
N ALA A 52 -4.20 24.62 6.15
CA ALA A 52 -5.24 25.41 6.83
C ALA A 52 -5.40 25.09 8.32
N LEU A 53 -4.88 23.95 8.78
CA LEU A 53 -5.06 23.49 10.16
C LEU A 53 -3.76 23.62 10.97
N THR A 54 -3.90 23.88 12.26
CA THR A 54 -2.80 23.88 13.23
C THR A 54 -3.25 23.11 14.47
N GLY A 55 -2.51 22.07 14.83
CA GLY A 55 -2.89 21.16 15.92
C GLY A 55 -2.85 21.82 17.29
N THR A 56 -3.92 21.68 18.06
CA THR A 56 -4.07 22.29 19.40
C THR A 56 -3.60 21.39 20.54
N ASP A 57 -3.52 20.09 20.30
CA ASP A 57 -3.14 19.04 21.25
C ASP A 57 -2.15 18.06 20.59
N ASP A 58 -1.60 17.14 21.39
CA ASP A 58 -0.60 16.19 20.87
C ASP A 58 -1.16 15.25 19.79
N PRO A 59 -2.35 14.61 19.96
CA PRO A 59 -2.94 13.77 18.93
C PRO A 59 -3.17 14.51 17.59
N SER A 60 -3.69 15.74 17.64
CA SER A 60 -3.92 16.55 16.43
C SER A 60 -2.63 17.02 15.76
N ARG A 61 -1.59 17.39 16.54
CA ARG A 61 -0.27 17.73 15.98
C ARG A 61 0.37 16.54 15.28
N GLN A 62 0.32 15.36 15.89
CA GLN A 62 0.86 14.15 15.29
C GLN A 62 0.10 13.75 14.02
N ALA A 63 -1.24 13.74 14.07
CA ALA A 63 -2.04 13.42 12.90
C ALA A 63 -1.84 14.43 11.76
N LEU A 64 -1.68 15.73 12.03
CA LEU A 64 -1.34 16.70 10.98
C LEU A 64 0.07 16.51 10.42
N ALA A 65 1.04 16.09 11.24
CA ALA A 65 2.37 15.74 10.78
C ALA A 65 2.33 14.53 9.83
N ASP A 66 1.63 13.44 10.22
CA ASP A 66 1.44 12.27 9.36
C ASP A 66 0.69 12.65 8.06
N ALA A 67 -0.29 13.56 8.12
CA ALA A 67 -0.97 14.08 6.94
C ALA A 67 -0.03 14.85 6.00
N ALA A 68 0.88 15.67 6.55
CA ALA A 68 1.88 16.42 5.79
C ALA A 68 2.92 15.50 5.13
N GLU A 69 3.31 14.40 5.81
CA GLU A 69 4.14 13.35 5.22
C GLU A 69 3.45 12.73 4.00
N ARG A 70 2.16 12.37 4.11
CA ARG A 70 1.38 11.84 2.99
C ARG A 70 1.19 12.85 1.87
N TYR A 71 1.01 14.13 2.19
CA TYR A 71 0.93 15.20 1.18
C TYR A 71 2.24 15.30 0.37
N THR A 72 3.39 15.27 1.05
CA THR A 72 4.70 15.31 0.40
C THR A 72 4.93 14.07 -0.46
N ALA A 73 4.56 12.88 0.04
CA ALA A 73 4.64 11.63 -0.70
C ALA A 73 3.73 11.64 -1.94
N ALA A 74 2.47 12.05 -1.80
CA ALA A 74 1.53 12.12 -2.91
C ALA A 74 1.97 13.13 -3.97
N GLY A 75 2.53 14.28 -3.56
CA GLY A 75 3.12 15.26 -4.47
C GLY A 75 4.26 14.68 -5.30
N SER A 76 5.22 14.02 -4.65
CA SER A 76 6.37 13.41 -5.36
C SER A 76 5.96 12.25 -6.28
N GLN A 77 5.00 11.42 -5.86
CA GLN A 77 4.42 10.37 -6.72
C GLN A 77 3.68 10.96 -7.93
N MET A 78 2.93 12.06 -7.74
CA MET A 78 2.16 12.71 -8.80
C MET A 78 3.07 13.26 -9.91
N GLU A 79 4.22 13.82 -9.56
CA GLU A 79 5.22 14.31 -10.51
C GLU A 79 5.81 13.17 -11.38
N GLN A 80 5.95 11.98 -10.81
CA GLN A 80 6.54 10.80 -11.45
C GLN A 80 5.51 9.91 -12.17
N ALA A 81 4.21 10.03 -11.84
CA ALA A 81 3.18 9.17 -12.41
C ALA A 81 3.04 9.33 -13.93
N ARG A 82 3.09 8.22 -14.66
CA ARG A 82 2.95 8.12 -16.13
C ARG A 82 1.86 7.15 -16.58
N THR A 83 1.25 6.41 -15.65
CA THR A 83 0.19 5.43 -15.93
C THR A 83 -1.03 5.68 -15.06
N ALA A 84 -2.21 5.26 -15.53
CA ALA A 84 -3.44 5.38 -14.74
C ALA A 84 -3.35 4.65 -13.39
N ALA A 85 -2.60 3.54 -13.33
CA ALA A 85 -2.35 2.81 -12.09
C ALA A 85 -1.52 3.63 -11.08
N GLN A 86 -0.45 4.28 -11.54
CA GLN A 86 0.35 5.17 -10.70
C GLN A 86 -0.47 6.38 -10.20
N CYS A 87 -1.33 6.95 -11.04
CA CYS A 87 -2.23 8.03 -10.61
C CYS A 87 -3.25 7.57 -9.55
N ARG A 88 -3.72 6.31 -9.61
CA ARG A 88 -4.54 5.73 -8.55
C ARG A 88 -3.76 5.56 -7.23
N GLN A 89 -2.50 5.15 -7.27
CA GLN A 89 -1.63 5.09 -6.08
C GLN A 89 -1.43 6.47 -5.43
N VAL A 90 -1.27 7.53 -6.25
CA VAL A 90 -1.25 8.92 -5.75
C VAL A 90 -2.55 9.26 -5.02
N THR A 91 -3.69 8.86 -5.61
CA THR A 91 -5.02 9.10 -5.04
C THR A 91 -5.20 8.36 -3.71
N GLU A 92 -4.75 7.11 -3.62
CA GLU A 92 -4.74 6.34 -2.37
C GLU A 92 -3.87 7.01 -1.30
N THR A 93 -2.66 7.46 -1.65
CA THR A 93 -1.78 8.21 -0.73
C THR A 93 -2.45 9.51 -0.25
N ALA A 94 -3.17 10.21 -1.14
CA ALA A 94 -3.93 11.40 -0.77
C ALA A 94 -5.10 11.08 0.18
N TYR A 95 -5.80 9.95 -0.03
CA TYR A 95 -6.83 9.48 0.89
C TYR A 95 -6.28 9.17 2.27
N GLU A 96 -5.13 8.51 2.36
CA GLU A 96 -4.46 8.26 3.65
C GLU A 96 -4.19 9.56 4.40
N GLY A 97 -3.62 10.56 3.70
CA GLY A 97 -3.41 11.90 4.26
C GLY A 97 -4.71 12.55 4.73
N LEU A 98 -5.81 12.41 3.98
CA LEU A 98 -7.11 12.95 4.36
C LEU A 98 -7.72 12.23 5.58
N TYR A 99 -7.44 10.94 5.77
CA TYR A 99 -7.83 10.24 7.00
C TYR A 99 -7.06 10.77 8.21
N TYR A 100 -5.78 11.12 8.06
CA TYR A 100 -5.02 11.78 9.11
C TYR A 100 -5.55 13.19 9.42
N VAL A 101 -5.90 13.98 8.40
CA VAL A 101 -6.59 15.26 8.58
C VAL A 101 -7.91 15.08 9.35
N ARG A 102 -8.70 14.07 8.97
CA ARG A 102 -9.96 13.74 9.65
C ARG A 102 -9.72 13.42 11.13
N ALA A 103 -8.70 12.61 11.43
CA ALA A 103 -8.32 12.27 12.80
C ALA A 103 -7.87 13.51 13.60
N ALA A 104 -7.09 14.40 12.99
CA ALA A 104 -6.70 15.66 13.62
C ALA A 104 -7.91 16.54 13.95
N ARG A 105 -8.87 16.67 13.03
CA ARG A 105 -10.10 17.42 13.25
C ARG A 105 -10.92 16.82 14.40
N THR A 106 -11.05 15.49 14.46
CA THR A 106 -11.72 14.79 15.56
C THR A 106 -11.01 15.07 16.90
N ALA A 107 -9.68 15.01 16.95
CA ALA A 107 -8.92 15.31 18.18
C ALA A 107 -9.12 16.75 18.67
N MET A 108 -9.22 17.71 17.74
CA MET A 108 -9.53 19.11 18.06
C MET A 108 -11.02 19.37 18.36
N GLY A 109 -11.87 18.34 18.41
CA GLY A 109 -13.31 18.48 18.62
C GLY A 109 -14.04 19.20 17.48
N MET A 110 -13.46 19.23 16.28
CA MET A 110 -14.06 19.81 15.08
C MET A 110 -14.91 18.79 14.33
N ASP A 111 -15.80 19.26 13.45
CA ASP A 111 -16.46 18.39 12.47
C ASP A 111 -15.39 17.64 11.64
N PRO A 112 -15.35 16.30 11.63
CA PRO A 112 -14.37 15.53 10.88
C PRO A 112 -14.45 15.74 9.35
N GLY A 113 -15.55 16.33 8.87
CA GLY A 113 -15.82 16.56 7.46
C GLY A 113 -16.53 15.36 6.80
N PRO A 114 -16.73 15.42 5.48
CA PRO A 114 -17.47 14.37 4.76
C PRO A 114 -16.74 13.03 4.80
N GLU A 115 -17.50 11.95 4.63
CA GLU A 115 -16.93 10.60 4.52
C GLU A 115 -15.93 10.52 3.36
N LEU A 116 -14.86 9.78 3.60
CA LEU A 116 -13.80 9.53 2.64
C LEU A 116 -14.00 8.14 2.03
N PRO A 117 -13.59 7.95 0.77
CA PRO A 117 -13.50 6.61 0.20
C PRO A 117 -12.68 5.66 1.10
N PRO A 118 -13.04 4.38 1.18
CA PRO A 118 -12.30 3.42 2.00
C PRO A 118 -10.90 3.18 1.42
N LEU A 119 -9.93 2.95 2.31
CA LEU A 119 -8.57 2.55 1.92
C LEU A 119 -8.51 1.03 1.63
N PRO A 120 -7.54 0.58 0.82
CA PRO A 120 -7.30 -0.85 0.62
C PRO A 120 -7.14 -1.61 1.95
N GLY A 121 -7.89 -2.70 2.11
CA GLY A 121 -7.83 -3.56 3.31
C GLY A 121 -8.48 -2.98 4.57
N GLN A 122 -8.95 -1.73 4.55
CA GLN A 122 -9.52 -1.05 5.73
C GLN A 122 -10.77 -1.76 6.26
N SER A 123 -11.68 -2.19 5.38
CA SER A 123 -12.90 -2.92 5.77
C SER A 123 -12.61 -4.28 6.39
N ARG A 124 -11.53 -4.95 5.94
CA ARG A 124 -11.10 -6.25 6.49
C ARG A 124 -10.40 -6.08 7.84
N ALA A 125 -9.70 -4.96 8.03
CA ALA A 125 -8.95 -4.70 9.24
C ALA A 125 -9.80 -4.25 10.42
N GLY A 126 -10.99 -3.70 10.16
CA GLY A 126 -11.91 -3.24 11.19
C GLY A 126 -11.43 -1.97 11.91
N ASP A 127 -12.01 -1.71 13.07
CA ASP A 127 -11.76 -0.55 13.92
C ASP A 127 -11.63 -0.94 15.39
N VAL A 128 -10.85 -0.17 16.13
CA VAL A 128 -10.76 -0.26 17.59
C VAL A 128 -12.06 0.27 18.17
N THR A 129 -12.85 -0.60 18.78
CA THR A 129 -14.19 -0.28 19.31
C THR A 129 -14.20 0.07 20.79
N GLU A 130 -13.16 -0.31 21.53
CA GLU A 130 -13.06 -0.15 22.99
C GLU A 130 -11.65 0.25 23.42
N ASP A 131 -11.54 0.94 24.55
CA ASP A 131 -10.26 1.26 25.17
C ASP A 131 -9.58 -0.01 25.66
N ARG A 132 -8.30 -0.17 25.30
CA ARG A 132 -7.47 -1.32 25.68
C ARG A 132 -6.11 -0.84 26.17
N GLU A 133 -5.62 -1.51 27.20
CA GLU A 133 -4.26 -1.35 27.71
C GLU A 133 -3.69 -2.73 28.02
N VAL A 134 -2.48 -2.99 27.55
CA VAL A 134 -1.73 -4.23 27.80
C VAL A 134 -0.31 -3.89 28.23
N GLU A 135 0.31 -4.76 29.02
CA GLU A 135 1.71 -4.64 29.39
C GLU A 135 2.52 -5.67 28.62
N VAL A 136 3.48 -5.22 27.81
CA VAL A 136 4.39 -6.07 27.04
C VAL A 136 5.81 -5.59 27.24
N GLU A 137 6.68 -6.50 27.65
CA GLU A 137 8.11 -6.21 27.91
C GLU A 137 8.31 -5.03 28.91
N GLY A 138 7.42 -4.91 29.91
CA GLY A 138 7.44 -3.82 30.90
C GLY A 138 6.98 -2.45 30.37
N ARG A 139 6.44 -2.42 29.15
CA ARG A 139 5.87 -1.22 28.52
C ARG A 139 4.37 -1.35 28.44
N ARG A 140 3.66 -0.33 28.89
CA ARG A 140 2.20 -0.32 28.86
C ARG A 140 1.73 0.29 27.53
N LEU A 141 1.12 -0.52 26.67
CA LEU A 141 0.66 -0.12 25.34
C LEU A 141 -0.86 -0.08 25.29
N GLY A 142 -1.40 0.87 24.54
CA GLY A 142 -2.85 1.09 24.47
C GLY A 142 -3.38 1.29 23.06
N ALA A 143 -4.68 1.01 22.93
CA ALA A 143 -5.49 1.31 21.77
C ALA A 143 -6.81 1.94 22.22
N SER A 144 -7.37 2.86 21.43
CA SER A 144 -8.66 3.50 21.70
C SER A 144 -9.41 3.88 20.42
N PRO A 145 -10.76 3.86 20.43
CA PRO A 145 -11.57 4.49 19.38
C PRO A 145 -11.38 6.01 19.30
N GLN A 146 -11.00 6.66 20.40
CA GLN A 146 -10.93 8.11 20.53
C GLN A 146 -9.49 8.58 20.85
N PRO A 147 -9.11 9.80 20.45
CA PRO A 147 -7.83 10.36 20.83
C PRO A 147 -7.79 10.59 22.35
N THR A 148 -6.65 10.26 22.96
CA THR A 148 -6.38 10.57 24.37
C THR A 148 -4.95 11.05 24.50
N ASP A 149 -4.60 11.65 25.64
CA ASP A 149 -3.21 12.05 25.94
C ASP A 149 -2.22 10.89 25.82
N ARG A 150 -2.72 9.68 26.07
CA ARG A 150 -1.93 8.46 25.95
C ARG A 150 -1.91 7.89 24.54
N ASN A 151 -3.08 7.75 23.93
CA ASN A 151 -3.23 7.18 22.60
C ASN A 151 -3.27 8.32 21.57
N SER A 152 -2.09 8.82 21.22
CA SER A 152 -1.93 10.01 20.35
C SER A 152 -1.59 9.66 18.90
N HIS A 153 -1.23 8.41 18.59
CA HIS A 153 -0.87 7.98 17.25
C HIS A 153 -2.08 7.38 16.52
N TYR A 154 -2.54 8.04 15.47
CA TYR A 154 -3.65 7.54 14.66
C TYR A 154 -3.16 6.55 13.59
N TYR A 155 -3.93 5.50 13.33
CA TYR A 155 -3.80 4.67 12.13
C TYR A 155 -5.15 4.61 11.39
N PRO A 156 -5.18 4.85 10.07
CA PRO A 156 -6.43 4.87 9.31
C PRO A 156 -7.05 3.49 9.08
N GLY A 157 -6.37 2.40 9.44
CA GLY A 157 -6.81 1.03 9.19
C GLY A 157 -6.38 0.53 7.81
N GLY A 158 -6.04 -0.76 7.71
CA GLY A 158 -5.50 -1.33 6.48
C GLY A 158 -4.69 -2.59 6.70
N THR A 159 -3.84 -2.93 5.73
CA THR A 159 -2.93 -4.09 5.81
C THR A 159 -1.48 -3.62 5.88
N VAL A 160 -0.72 -4.16 6.83
CA VAL A 160 0.71 -3.92 7.00
C VAL A 160 1.41 -5.26 6.85
N ALA A 161 2.28 -5.41 5.85
CA ALA A 161 3.01 -6.66 5.58
C ALA A 161 2.10 -7.91 5.65
N GLY A 162 0.99 -7.89 4.89
CA GLY A 162 0.01 -8.98 4.83
C GLY A 162 -0.99 -9.05 5.99
N ARG A 163 -0.73 -8.35 7.11
CA ARG A 163 -1.55 -8.46 8.33
C ARG A 163 -2.48 -7.24 8.51
N PRO A 164 -3.77 -7.46 8.81
CA PRO A 164 -4.70 -6.37 9.09
C PRO A 164 -4.32 -5.63 10.38
N VAL A 165 -4.35 -4.30 10.31
CA VAL A 165 -4.19 -3.40 11.46
C VAL A 165 -5.47 -2.55 11.56
N PRO A 166 -6.24 -2.66 12.66
CA PRO A 166 -7.48 -1.91 12.82
C PRO A 166 -7.27 -0.40 12.76
N ARG A 167 -8.31 0.32 12.35
CA ARG A 167 -8.34 1.78 12.47
C ARG A 167 -8.46 2.17 13.94
N GLY A 168 -7.66 3.12 14.42
CA GLY A 168 -7.80 3.61 15.78
C GLY A 168 -6.66 4.50 16.23
N TRP A 169 -6.70 4.86 17.50
CA TRP A 169 -5.64 5.60 18.19
C TRP A 169 -4.83 4.65 19.04
N TYR A 170 -3.51 4.83 19.03
CA TYR A 170 -2.56 3.96 19.68
C TYR A 170 -1.58 4.76 20.52
N SER A 171 -1.09 4.14 21.60
CA SER A 171 -0.07 4.77 22.44
C SER A 171 1.27 4.91 21.75
N GLU A 172 1.56 4.04 20.80
CA GLU A 172 2.78 4.03 20.02
C GLU A 172 2.52 3.56 18.59
N PRO A 173 3.29 4.02 17.60
CA PRO A 173 3.10 3.66 16.21
C PRO A 173 3.78 2.32 15.87
N TRP A 174 3.42 1.25 16.57
CA TRP A 174 4.08 -0.07 16.50
C TRP A 174 4.03 -0.75 15.12
N TRP A 175 3.15 -0.29 14.22
CA TRP A 175 3.05 -0.75 12.84
C TRP A 175 4.07 -0.09 11.90
N LYS A 176 4.56 1.12 12.22
CA LYS A 176 5.48 1.89 11.35
C LYS A 176 6.75 1.09 10.99
N PRO A 177 7.41 0.37 11.92
CA PRO A 177 8.57 -0.44 11.57
C PRO A 177 8.27 -1.53 10.53
N ALA A 178 7.11 -2.20 10.64
CA ALA A 178 6.71 -3.25 9.70
C ALA A 178 6.34 -2.70 8.32
N LEU A 179 5.82 -1.46 8.24
CA LEU A 179 5.60 -0.77 6.96
C LEU A 179 6.92 -0.53 6.21
N VAL A 180 8.01 -0.25 6.93
CA VAL A 180 9.33 0.01 6.32
C VAL A 180 10.06 -1.30 6.01
N ALA A 181 10.06 -2.24 6.96
CA ALA A 181 10.81 -3.50 6.84
C ALA A 181 10.10 -4.54 5.94
N GLY A 182 8.80 -4.38 5.69
CA GLY A 182 8.00 -5.35 4.93
C GLY A 182 7.70 -6.64 5.69
N ALA A 183 8.10 -6.75 6.97
CA ALA A 183 7.86 -7.91 7.82
C ALA A 183 7.56 -7.46 9.26
N TRP A 184 6.79 -8.28 9.98
CA TRP A 184 6.50 -8.07 11.39
C TRP A 184 7.61 -8.65 12.24
N GLY A 185 8.15 -7.84 13.16
CA GLY A 185 8.97 -8.38 14.25
C GLY A 185 8.12 -9.20 15.21
N VAL A 186 8.76 -10.17 15.90
CA VAL A 186 8.12 -10.99 16.96
C VAL A 186 7.40 -10.11 17.98
N GLY A 187 7.99 -8.98 18.36
CA GLY A 187 7.38 -7.99 19.24
C GLY A 187 6.04 -7.47 18.72
N SER A 188 6.00 -6.90 17.51
CA SER A 188 4.76 -6.38 16.90
C SER A 188 3.67 -7.45 16.78
N ALA A 189 4.05 -8.71 16.50
CA ALA A 189 3.10 -9.81 16.44
C ALA A 189 2.48 -10.14 17.82
N LEU A 190 3.31 -10.20 18.87
CA LEU A 190 2.85 -10.40 20.24
C LEU A 190 1.99 -9.23 20.73
N LEU A 191 2.36 -8.00 20.38
CA LEU A 191 1.59 -6.79 20.68
C LEU A 191 0.19 -6.82 20.07
N PHE A 192 0.10 -7.20 18.79
CA PHE A 192 -1.19 -7.33 18.13
C PHE A 192 -2.05 -8.37 18.83
N THR A 193 -1.51 -9.56 19.08
CA THR A 193 -2.25 -10.64 19.73
C THR A 193 -2.69 -10.23 21.14
N SER A 194 -1.85 -9.54 21.91
CA SER A 194 -2.22 -9.11 23.27
C SER A 194 -3.29 -8.02 23.26
N LEU A 195 -3.11 -6.96 22.46
CA LEU A 195 -4.04 -5.82 22.36
C LEU A 195 -5.44 -6.23 21.89
N PHE A 196 -5.50 -7.19 20.97
CA PHE A 196 -6.74 -7.55 20.28
C PHE A 196 -7.29 -8.93 20.65
N SER A 197 -6.69 -9.60 21.64
CA SER A 197 -7.23 -10.86 22.16
C SER A 197 -8.67 -10.68 22.66
N GLY A 198 -9.58 -11.55 22.17
CA GLY A 198 -10.99 -11.58 22.59
C GLY A 198 -11.91 -10.54 21.95
N MET A 199 -11.42 -9.72 21.00
CA MET A 199 -12.27 -8.81 20.23
C MET A 199 -12.90 -9.52 19.03
N ALA A 200 -14.21 -9.37 18.84
CA ALA A 200 -14.92 -9.94 17.69
C ALA A 200 -14.34 -9.36 16.38
N GLY A 201 -13.79 -10.21 15.50
CA GLY A 201 -13.18 -9.82 14.23
C GLY A 201 -11.65 -9.69 14.27
N ALA A 202 -11.03 -9.58 15.46
CA ALA A 202 -9.58 -9.63 15.59
C ALA A 202 -9.02 -11.05 15.40
N ASP A 203 -9.81 -12.05 15.76
CA ASP A 203 -9.57 -13.47 15.50
C ASP A 203 -9.52 -13.75 14.00
N GLN A 204 -10.46 -13.25 13.21
CA GLN A 204 -10.48 -13.38 11.75
C GLN A 204 -9.26 -12.72 11.09
N ALA A 205 -8.79 -11.62 11.68
CA ALA A 205 -7.61 -10.86 11.27
C ALA A 205 -6.29 -11.56 11.63
N ALA A 206 -6.23 -12.24 12.79
CA ALA A 206 -5.06 -13.01 13.26
C ALA A 206 -4.95 -14.41 12.62
N TYR A 207 -6.09 -15.09 12.41
CA TYR A 207 -6.15 -16.50 11.97
C TYR A 207 -6.10 -16.70 10.46
N ALA A 208 -6.32 -15.67 9.65
CA ALA A 208 -6.39 -15.84 8.19
C ALA A 208 -5.07 -16.24 7.52
N ASP A 209 -3.92 -16.22 8.23
CA ASP A 209 -2.62 -16.53 7.61
C ASP A 209 -1.65 -17.36 8.46
N GLY A 210 -1.91 -17.56 9.77
CA GLY A 210 -1.08 -18.43 10.61
C GLY A 210 -1.03 -19.89 10.13
N PHE A 211 -2.04 -20.33 9.37
CA PHE A 211 -2.05 -21.66 8.74
C PHE A 211 -1.40 -21.67 7.35
N ALA A 212 -1.33 -20.55 6.63
CA ALA A 212 -0.72 -20.52 5.29
C ALA A 212 0.82 -20.44 5.38
N ASP A 213 1.35 -19.60 6.26
CA ASP A 213 2.80 -19.51 6.52
C ASP A 213 3.32 -20.67 7.38
N GLY A 214 2.48 -21.21 8.28
CA GLY A 214 2.82 -22.39 9.08
C GLY A 214 2.81 -23.70 8.27
N ALA A 215 1.87 -23.85 7.32
CA ALA A 215 1.83 -25.03 6.43
C ALA A 215 2.89 -24.99 5.33
N ALA A 216 3.45 -23.81 5.00
CA ALA A 216 4.56 -23.71 4.06
C ALA A 216 5.92 -24.06 4.70
N LEU A 217 6.01 -24.04 6.03
CA LEU A 217 7.24 -24.34 6.79
C LEU A 217 7.24 -25.71 7.47
N ASP A 218 6.09 -26.41 7.50
CA ASP A 218 5.93 -27.70 8.19
C ASP A 218 5.43 -28.82 7.25
N ASP A 219 6.03 -28.93 6.05
CA ASP A 219 5.98 -30.18 5.26
C ASP A 219 7.28 -31.00 5.41
N PRO A 220 7.42 -31.79 6.50
CA PRO A 220 8.37 -32.88 6.56
C PRO A 220 7.71 -34.16 6.02
N GLY A 221 7.66 -34.30 4.69
CA GLY A 221 7.64 -35.61 4.04
C GLY A 221 6.47 -35.90 3.11
N PHE A 222 6.77 -35.83 1.82
CA PHE A 222 6.16 -36.72 0.83
C PHE A 222 7.26 -37.39 -0.02
N ASP A 223 7.82 -38.49 0.51
CA ASP A 223 8.46 -39.52 -0.30
C ASP A 223 7.40 -40.56 -0.67
N GLY A 224 7.20 -40.77 -1.97
CA GLY A 224 6.08 -41.55 -2.48
C GLY A 224 6.05 -41.75 -3.99
N GLY A 225 7.14 -42.29 -4.55
CA GLY A 225 7.05 -43.34 -5.59
C GLY A 225 6.70 -42.98 -7.05
N ALA A 226 7.74 -43.08 -7.89
CA ALA A 226 7.81 -43.83 -9.15
C ALA A 226 6.94 -43.46 -10.38
N ASP A 227 7.68 -43.27 -11.48
CA ASP A 227 7.41 -43.62 -12.88
C ASP A 227 6.35 -42.86 -13.69
N GLY A 228 6.86 -42.05 -14.63
CA GLY A 228 6.10 -41.49 -15.74
C GLY A 228 6.96 -40.58 -16.61
N GLY A 229 8.02 -41.11 -17.22
CA GLY A 229 8.85 -40.35 -18.16
C GLY A 229 8.08 -39.93 -19.42
N PHE A 230 8.39 -38.74 -19.94
CA PHE A 230 8.40 -38.45 -21.37
C PHE A 230 9.31 -37.25 -21.66
N ASP A 231 10.24 -37.48 -22.57
CA ASP A 231 11.24 -36.57 -23.13
C ASP A 231 10.64 -35.36 -23.85
N GLY A 232 11.37 -34.23 -23.89
CA GLY A 232 11.06 -33.17 -24.84
C GLY A 232 11.74 -31.80 -24.68
N ALA A 233 13.07 -31.75 -24.83
CA ALA A 233 13.85 -30.66 -25.45
C ALA A 233 13.75 -29.19 -24.91
N ASP A 234 14.88 -28.76 -24.33
CA ASP A 234 15.74 -27.66 -24.84
C ASP A 234 15.15 -26.26 -25.06
N GLN A 235 15.41 -25.31 -24.13
CA GLN A 235 16.28 -24.14 -24.39
C GLN A 235 16.33 -23.15 -23.21
N GLY A 236 17.56 -22.71 -22.89
CA GLY A 236 17.81 -21.33 -22.43
C GLY A 236 18.13 -21.14 -20.95
N GLY A 237 19.37 -21.43 -20.57
CA GLY A 237 19.93 -21.12 -19.25
C GLY A 237 20.09 -19.62 -19.00
N PHE A 238 19.86 -19.22 -17.74
CA PHE A 238 20.33 -17.95 -17.20
C PHE A 238 21.32 -18.26 -16.09
N ASP A 239 22.61 -18.18 -16.43
CA ASP A 239 23.69 -18.16 -15.45
C ASP A 239 23.68 -16.83 -14.68
N GLY A 240 23.76 -16.95 -13.36
CA GLY A 240 23.88 -15.83 -12.44
C GLY A 240 25.32 -15.35 -12.21
N GLY A 241 25.40 -14.21 -11.53
CA GLY A 241 26.63 -13.59 -11.04
C GLY A 241 27.04 -12.39 -11.90
N GLY A 242 27.35 -11.21 -11.38
CA GLY A 242 27.62 -10.75 -10.04
C GLY A 242 28.60 -9.58 -10.15
N LEU A 243 28.38 -8.55 -9.33
CA LEU A 243 29.36 -7.62 -8.77
C LEU A 243 30.15 -6.66 -9.71
N PHE A 244 30.04 -5.38 -9.33
CA PHE A 244 31.01 -4.28 -9.40
C PHE A 244 32.37 -4.54 -10.06
N ASP A 245 32.65 -3.73 -11.09
CA ASP A 245 33.86 -2.90 -11.24
C ASP A 245 34.06 -2.60 -12.73
N ASN A 246 34.03 -1.33 -13.12
CA ASN A 246 35.13 -0.76 -13.89
C ASN A 246 35.04 0.77 -13.94
N ASP A 247 36.14 1.37 -13.49
CA ASP A 247 36.64 2.68 -13.82
C ASP A 247 36.32 3.16 -15.24
N SER A 248 35.97 4.43 -15.35
CA SER A 248 36.19 5.23 -16.56
C SER A 248 36.35 6.68 -16.15
N ASP A 249 37.56 7.00 -15.71
CA ASP A 249 38.25 8.26 -15.97
C ASP A 249 37.62 9.08 -17.11
N PHE A 250 37.04 10.23 -16.76
CA PHE A 250 36.95 11.37 -17.65
C PHE A 250 37.31 12.63 -16.86
N GLY A 251 38.60 12.78 -16.60
CA GLY A 251 39.23 14.07 -16.37
C GLY A 251 39.38 14.84 -17.69
N GLY A 252 39.10 16.14 -17.66
CA GLY A 252 39.26 17.03 -18.81
C GLY A 252 38.92 18.47 -18.44
N ASP A 253 39.94 19.16 -17.92
CA ASP A 253 39.97 20.54 -17.43
C ASP A 253 39.91 21.60 -18.57
N PHE A 254 39.71 22.86 -18.17
CA PHE A 254 39.87 24.14 -18.89
C PHE A 254 38.75 24.61 -19.84
N PHE A 255 37.90 25.57 -19.41
CA PHE A 255 38.08 27.04 -19.45
C PHE A 255 36.91 27.73 -18.74
#